data_AF-A0AB34FU36-F1
#
_entry.id   AF-A0AB34FU36-F1
#
_cell.length_a   1.000
_cell.length_b   1.000
_cell.length_c   1.000
_cell.angle_alpha   90.00
_cell.angle_beta   90.00
_cell.angle_gamma   90.00
#
_symmetry.space_group_name_H-M   'P 1'
#
loop_
_entity.id
_entity.type
_entity.pdbx_description
1 polymer ?
#
loop_
_entity_poly.entity_id
_entity_poly.type
_entity_poly.pdbx_seq_one_letter_code
_entity_poly.pdbx_strand_id
1 'polypeptide(L)'
;MASSLLRSETAADPGSAKHKAPVEPSSLRSSLDVGDVHVEEGEETKAFLGAAEGDGDGSDEDDTQVHRRSKLFRCLLQAVTSLLCLGVLFASYDLYRAAGSSAPVRDETHARPCGNDAITARNRGCMFDPISIAWLPDACHDFDLTKEFLAVERWHYWTRPGTADAMSLANVMQGQHSTLFVSETYLRHRCVFAWKKLHRAVMNATSVDGYTADWDGMMECEELFRDGRADGGGLHEVTVGYPACRDSFT
;
A
#
# COMPACT_ATOMS: atom_id res chain seq x y z
N MET A 1 65.86 38.62 -11.24
CA MET A 1 65.54 39.98 -11.75
C MET A 1 64.06 39.94 -12.10
N ALA A 2 63.17 40.37 -11.19
CA ALA A 2 62.52 41.70 -11.20
C ALA A 2 61.83 41.97 -12.55
N SER A 3 60.55 42.33 -12.69
CA SER A 3 59.55 42.81 -11.74
C SER A 3 58.18 42.81 -12.44
N SER A 4 57.10 42.61 -11.66
CA SER A 4 55.79 43.31 -11.71
C SER A 4 55.05 43.56 -13.04
N LEU A 5 53.76 43.21 -13.10
CA LEU A 5 52.67 44.13 -12.73
C LEU A 5 51.29 43.46 -12.83
N LEU A 6 50.52 43.60 -11.76
CA LEU A 6 49.08 43.41 -11.69
C LEU A 6 48.35 44.50 -12.51
N ARG A 7 47.20 44.16 -13.10
CA ARG A 7 46.03 45.04 -13.07
C ARG A 7 44.74 44.24 -13.00
N SER A 8 44.11 44.36 -11.83
CA SER A 8 42.72 44.08 -11.56
C SER A 8 41.84 45.15 -12.22
N GLU A 9 40.73 44.75 -12.83
CA GLU A 9 39.52 45.57 -12.83
C GLU A 9 38.30 44.68 -12.55
N THR A 10 37.48 45.22 -11.66
CA THR A 10 36.38 44.64 -10.90
C THR A 10 35.03 45.18 -11.41
N ALA A 11 33.96 44.48 -11.02
CA ALA A 11 32.55 44.91 -10.97
C ALA A 11 31.79 44.89 -12.33
N ALA A 12 30.50 44.59 -12.40
CA ALA A 12 29.45 44.49 -11.39
C ALA A 12 28.37 43.47 -11.84
N ASP A 13 27.65 42.99 -10.83
CA ASP A 13 26.60 41.98 -10.78
C ASP A 13 25.20 42.57 -11.15
N PRO A 14 24.07 41.97 -10.74
CA PRO A 14 23.10 41.16 -11.48
C PRO A 14 21.83 41.94 -11.87
N GLY A 15 20.88 41.31 -12.58
CA GLY A 15 19.59 41.98 -12.79
C GLY A 15 18.50 41.27 -13.58
N SER A 16 17.78 40.39 -12.87
CA SER A 16 16.32 40.37 -12.84
C SER A 16 15.52 39.74 -13.99
N ALA A 17 15.00 38.56 -13.63
CA ALA A 17 13.80 37.94 -14.16
C ALA A 17 12.59 38.90 -14.16
N LYS A 18 11.92 39.04 -15.31
CA LYS A 18 10.54 39.53 -15.34
C LYS A 18 9.57 38.38 -15.12
N HIS A 19 8.90 38.49 -13.99
CA HIS A 19 7.79 37.69 -13.51
C HIS A 19 6.68 37.60 -14.57
N LYS A 20 6.25 36.37 -14.88
CA LYS A 20 4.93 36.10 -15.45
C LYS A 20 4.03 35.74 -14.27
N ALA A 21 3.04 36.59 -14.02
CA ALA A 21 2.09 36.44 -12.93
C ALA A 21 1.35 35.08 -13.01
N PRO A 22 1.01 34.46 -11.87
CA PRO A 22 0.19 33.26 -11.85
C PRO A 22 -1.24 33.58 -12.28
N VAL A 23 -1.76 32.78 -13.21
CA VAL A 23 -3.19 32.70 -13.53
C VAL A 23 -3.87 31.99 -12.35
N GLU A 24 -4.76 32.67 -11.64
CA GLU A 24 -5.65 32.05 -10.65
C GLU A 24 -6.55 31.00 -11.33
N PRO A 25 -6.61 29.76 -10.84
CA PRO A 25 -7.77 28.91 -10.99
C PRO A 25 -8.71 29.18 -9.82
N SER A 26 -9.88 29.75 -10.15
CA SER A 26 -11.05 29.83 -9.28
C SER A 26 -11.31 28.48 -8.60
N SER A 27 -11.11 28.42 -7.29
CA SER A 27 -11.54 27.29 -6.44
C SER A 27 -13.06 27.27 -6.38
N LEU A 28 -13.67 26.57 -7.33
CA LEU A 28 -15.06 26.17 -7.28
C LEU A 28 -15.18 25.06 -6.23
N ARG A 29 -15.91 25.40 -5.16
CA ARG A 29 -16.46 24.48 -4.17
C ARG A 29 -17.06 23.25 -4.84
N SER A 30 -16.72 22.07 -4.34
CA SER A 30 -17.62 20.92 -4.39
C SER A 30 -17.69 20.32 -2.99
N SER A 31 -18.75 20.72 -2.27
CA SER A 31 -19.23 20.06 -1.07
C SER A 31 -19.76 18.69 -1.49
N LEU A 32 -19.20 17.61 -0.96
CA LEU A 32 -19.80 16.29 -1.08
C LEU A 32 -20.92 16.19 -0.04
N ASP A 33 -22.16 16.39 -0.51
CA ASP A 33 -23.38 16.05 0.22
C ASP A 33 -23.49 14.53 0.35
N VAL A 34 -23.53 14.05 1.58
CA VAL A 34 -23.95 12.67 1.89
C VAL A 34 -25.48 12.66 1.86
N GLY A 35 -26.04 12.29 0.71
CA GLY A 35 -27.46 12.11 0.51
C GLY A 35 -27.95 10.75 1.02
N ASP A 36 -28.97 10.82 1.85
CA ASP A 36 -29.76 9.75 2.47
C ASP A 36 -30.42 8.83 1.42
N VAL A 37 -30.55 7.52 1.72
CA VAL A 37 -31.29 6.57 0.88
C VAL A 37 -32.61 6.22 1.58
N HIS A 38 -33.68 6.87 1.13
CA HIS A 38 -35.04 6.38 1.28
C HIS A 38 -35.33 5.40 0.15
N VAL A 39 -35.73 4.18 0.48
CA VAL A 39 -36.29 3.22 -0.48
C VAL A 39 -37.81 3.32 -0.39
N GLU A 40 -38.41 4.00 -1.37
CA GLU A 40 -39.84 3.95 -1.65
C GLU A 40 -40.07 2.95 -2.80
N GLU A 41 -40.90 1.95 -2.54
CA GLU A 41 -41.44 1.02 -3.53
C GLU A 41 -42.47 1.73 -4.41
N GLY A 42 -42.37 1.52 -5.73
CA GLY A 42 -43.45 1.83 -6.64
C GLY A 42 -43.22 1.20 -8.01
N GLU A 43 -44.08 0.26 -8.39
CA GLU A 43 -44.84 0.29 -9.66
C GLU A 43 -45.71 -0.98 -9.72
N GLU A 44 -47.02 -0.80 -9.62
CA GLU A 44 -47.96 -0.77 -10.76
C GLU A 44 -48.20 -2.15 -11.38
N THR A 45 -49.43 -2.65 -11.19
CA THR A 45 -50.24 -3.11 -12.32
C THR A 45 -51.72 -2.84 -12.01
N LYS A 46 -52.37 -2.09 -12.89
CA LYS A 46 -53.83 -1.89 -12.92
C LYS A 46 -54.34 -2.21 -14.33
N ALA A 47 -55.59 -2.64 -14.35
CA ALA A 47 -56.48 -2.95 -15.49
C ALA A 47 -56.40 -4.43 -15.93
N PHE A 48 -57.52 -5.14 -16.08
CA PHE A 48 -58.69 -4.74 -16.85
C PHE A 48 -59.96 -5.53 -16.40
N LEU A 49 -61.13 -4.91 -16.54
CA LEU A 49 -62.45 -5.29 -16.00
C LEU A 49 -63.13 -6.47 -16.71
N GLY A 50 -64.04 -7.16 -16.01
CA GLY A 50 -65.11 -7.98 -16.62
C GLY A 50 -65.90 -8.80 -15.61
N ALA A 51 -67.15 -8.39 -15.34
CA ALA A 51 -68.10 -9.02 -14.43
C ALA A 51 -68.78 -10.27 -15.03
N ALA A 52 -69.16 -11.22 -14.18
CA ALA A 52 -70.34 -12.07 -14.35
C ALA A 52 -70.80 -12.59 -12.98
N GLU A 53 -71.99 -12.19 -12.56
CA GLU A 53 -72.77 -12.88 -11.53
C GLU A 53 -73.17 -14.27 -12.04
N GLY A 54 -73.10 -15.27 -11.16
CA GLY A 54 -73.51 -16.65 -11.41
C GLY A 54 -73.73 -17.36 -10.08
N ASP A 55 -74.99 -17.50 -9.73
CA ASP A 55 -75.59 -18.16 -8.56
C ASP A 55 -75.43 -19.70 -8.60
N GLY A 56 -75.47 -20.38 -7.45
CA GLY A 56 -75.55 -21.85 -7.31
C GLY A 56 -74.30 -22.50 -6.68
N ASP A 57 -74.31 -22.80 -5.38
CA ASP A 57 -74.85 -24.02 -4.73
C ASP A 57 -73.89 -25.23 -4.77
N GLY A 58 -73.42 -25.61 -3.58
CA GLY A 58 -73.04 -26.99 -3.25
C GLY A 58 -71.62 -27.47 -3.58
N SER A 59 -70.86 -27.75 -2.52
CA SER A 59 -69.70 -28.70 -2.40
C SER A 59 -68.25 -28.21 -2.69
N ASP A 60 -67.72 -27.31 -1.85
CA ASP A 60 -66.31 -26.80 -1.96
C ASP A 60 -65.47 -26.91 -0.66
N GLU A 61 -65.64 -27.95 0.16
CA GLU A 61 -64.80 -28.11 1.38
C GLU A 61 -63.60 -29.05 1.22
N ASP A 62 -63.54 -29.92 0.20
CA ASP A 62 -62.47 -30.92 0.05
C ASP A 62 -61.28 -30.43 -0.82
N ASP A 63 -61.54 -29.68 -1.89
CA ASP A 63 -60.49 -29.29 -2.87
C ASP A 63 -59.54 -28.20 -2.33
N THR A 64 -60.07 -27.33 -1.47
CA THR A 64 -59.31 -26.26 -0.80
C THR A 64 -58.26 -26.81 0.18
N GLN A 65 -58.52 -27.98 0.78
CA GLN A 65 -57.65 -28.60 1.79
C GLN A 65 -56.41 -29.28 1.16
N VAL A 66 -56.59 -29.93 0.02
CA VAL A 66 -55.50 -30.58 -0.75
C VAL A 66 -54.56 -29.53 -1.33
N HIS A 67 -55.12 -28.44 -1.87
CA HIS A 67 -54.33 -27.35 -2.44
C HIS A 67 -53.49 -26.61 -1.38
N ARG A 68 -54.03 -26.40 -0.17
CA ARG A 68 -53.31 -25.80 0.97
C ARG A 68 -52.17 -26.68 1.47
N ARG A 69 -52.37 -28.01 1.54
CA ARG A 69 -51.31 -28.98 1.90
C ARG A 69 -50.20 -29.05 0.86
N SER A 70 -50.54 -28.97 -0.44
CA SER A 70 -49.57 -28.91 -1.53
C SER A 70 -48.70 -27.64 -1.53
N LYS A 71 -49.27 -26.48 -1.15
CA LYS A 71 -48.50 -25.23 -1.00
C LYS A 71 -47.55 -25.28 0.20
N LEU A 72 -48.01 -25.78 1.35
CA LEU A 72 -47.18 -25.95 2.53
C LEU A 72 -46.03 -26.95 2.28
N PHE A 73 -46.31 -28.06 1.60
CA PHE A 73 -45.29 -29.05 1.22
C PHE A 73 -44.23 -28.46 0.29
N ARG A 74 -44.63 -27.65 -0.71
CA ARG A 74 -43.71 -26.94 -1.61
C ARG A 74 -42.85 -25.92 -0.87
N CYS A 75 -43.43 -25.11 0.03
CA CYS A 75 -42.66 -24.16 0.85
C CYS A 75 -41.67 -24.86 1.78
N LEU A 76 -42.06 -25.97 2.40
CA LEU A 76 -41.17 -26.76 3.26
C LEU A 76 -40.01 -27.37 2.46
N LEU A 77 -40.29 -27.92 1.29
CA LEU A 77 -39.25 -28.46 0.40
C LEU A 77 -38.27 -27.35 -0.01
N GLN A 78 -38.78 -26.17 -0.40
CA GLN A 78 -37.95 -25.04 -0.80
C GLN A 78 -37.10 -24.51 0.37
N ALA A 79 -37.65 -24.41 1.57
CA ALA A 79 -36.92 -24.01 2.77
C ALA A 79 -35.81 -25.01 3.12
N VAL A 80 -36.09 -26.32 3.05
CA VAL A 80 -35.10 -27.38 3.28
C VAL A 80 -33.99 -27.32 2.22
N THR A 81 -34.33 -27.13 0.94
CA THR A 81 -33.31 -26.99 -0.11
C THR A 81 -32.43 -25.76 0.10
N SER A 82 -33.02 -24.62 0.49
CA SER A 82 -32.25 -23.40 0.77
C SER A 82 -31.31 -23.59 1.95
N LEU A 83 -31.75 -24.25 3.03
CA LEU A 83 -30.92 -24.55 4.19
C LEU A 83 -29.77 -25.50 3.85
N LEU A 84 -30.03 -26.52 3.01
CA LEU A 84 -28.98 -27.43 2.54
C LEU A 84 -27.95 -26.70 1.67
N CYS A 85 -28.40 -25.86 0.73
CA CYS A 85 -27.50 -25.04 -0.08
C CYS A 85 -26.65 -24.09 0.77
N LEU A 86 -27.27 -23.42 1.76
CA LEU A 86 -26.56 -22.54 2.69
C LEU A 86 -25.52 -23.31 3.52
N GLY A 87 -25.88 -24.51 3.99
CA GLY A 87 -24.97 -25.39 4.73
C GLY A 87 -23.77 -25.84 3.88
N VAL A 88 -23.98 -26.17 2.60
CA VAL A 88 -22.89 -26.51 1.67
C VAL A 88 -21.99 -25.31 1.42
N LEU A 89 -22.55 -24.11 1.21
CA LEU A 89 -21.77 -22.88 1.06
C LEU A 89 -20.92 -22.61 2.31
N PHE A 90 -21.51 -22.73 3.50
CA PHE A 90 -20.79 -22.53 4.77
C PHE A 90 -19.67 -23.57 4.95
N ALA A 91 -19.94 -24.84 4.72
CA ALA A 91 -18.94 -25.90 4.80
C ALA A 91 -17.82 -25.73 3.75
N SER A 92 -18.17 -25.28 2.53
CA SER A 92 -17.18 -24.99 1.49
C SER A 92 -16.31 -23.78 1.84
N TYR A 93 -16.89 -22.76 2.48
CA TYR A 93 -16.18 -21.59 2.96
C TYR A 93 -15.26 -21.91 4.14
N ASP A 94 -15.71 -22.75 5.08
CA ASP A 94 -14.89 -23.24 6.19
C ASP A 94 -13.75 -24.11 5.68
N LEU A 95 -13.99 -24.97 4.70
CA LEU A 95 -12.94 -25.77 4.06
C LEU A 95 -11.95 -24.88 3.30
N TYR A 96 -12.44 -23.87 2.58
CA TYR A 96 -11.61 -22.87 1.91
C TYR A 96 -10.74 -22.09 2.90
N ARG A 97 -11.31 -21.65 4.02
CA ARG A 97 -10.57 -21.00 5.11
C ARG A 97 -9.55 -21.94 5.75
N ALA A 98 -9.93 -23.17 6.04
CA ALA A 98 -9.05 -24.16 6.65
C ALA A 98 -7.87 -24.49 5.71
N ALA A 99 -8.13 -24.63 4.42
CA ALA A 99 -7.10 -24.82 3.40
C ALA A 99 -6.18 -23.58 3.25
N GLY A 100 -6.71 -22.37 3.45
CA GLY A 100 -5.91 -21.14 3.51
C GLY A 100 -5.20 -20.90 4.85
N SER A 101 -5.51 -21.69 5.89
CA SER A 101 -5.01 -21.50 7.27
C SER A 101 -4.00 -22.55 7.71
N SER A 102 -3.61 -23.50 6.85
CA SER A 102 -2.42 -24.33 7.13
C SER A 102 -1.17 -23.46 6.98
N ALA A 103 -0.93 -22.60 7.97
CA ALA A 103 0.29 -21.84 8.13
C ALA A 103 1.44 -22.85 8.22
N PRO A 104 2.35 -22.92 7.24
CA PRO A 104 3.58 -23.67 7.43
C PRO A 104 4.28 -23.08 8.64
N VAL A 105 4.90 -23.94 9.46
CA VAL A 105 5.84 -23.52 10.52
C VAL A 105 6.78 -22.49 9.87
N ARG A 106 6.63 -21.22 10.23
CA ARG A 106 7.43 -20.13 9.66
C ARG A 106 8.85 -20.36 10.15
N ASP A 107 9.66 -20.99 9.32
CA ASP A 107 11.09 -21.08 9.54
C ASP A 107 11.62 -19.66 9.74
N GLU A 108 12.39 -19.42 10.80
CA GLU A 108 13.07 -18.15 11.08
C GLU A 108 13.87 -17.68 9.85
N THR A 109 14.35 -18.62 9.03
CA THR A 109 15.02 -18.32 7.76
C THR A 109 14.10 -17.66 6.73
N HIS A 110 12.81 -18.02 6.69
CA HIS A 110 11.81 -17.38 5.83
C HIS A 110 11.40 -16.00 6.36
N ALA A 111 11.35 -15.83 7.68
CA ALA A 111 11.02 -14.54 8.28
C ALA A 111 12.15 -13.52 8.11
N ARG A 112 13.41 -13.96 8.14
CA ARG A 112 14.60 -13.11 8.00
C ARG A 112 15.63 -13.78 7.09
N PRO A 113 15.44 -13.73 5.76
CA PRO A 113 16.32 -14.41 4.81
C PRO A 113 17.78 -13.95 4.93
N CYS A 114 18.00 -12.68 5.29
CA CYS A 114 19.35 -12.11 5.47
C CYS A 114 19.91 -12.21 6.89
N GLY A 115 19.21 -12.86 7.82
CA GLY A 115 19.64 -12.97 9.22
C GLY A 115 19.39 -11.68 10.01
N ASN A 116 20.26 -11.39 10.99
CA ASN A 116 20.07 -10.28 11.94
C ASN A 116 21.28 -9.34 12.01
N ASP A 117 22.29 -9.59 11.19
CA ASP A 117 23.54 -8.84 11.19
C ASP A 117 24.17 -8.83 9.80
N ALA A 118 25.00 -7.82 9.55
CA ALA A 118 25.60 -7.56 8.25
C ALA A 118 26.59 -8.62 7.79
N ILE A 119 27.20 -9.38 8.71
CA ILE A 119 28.13 -10.47 8.37
C ILE A 119 27.30 -11.65 7.85
N THR A 120 26.26 -12.04 8.57
CA THR A 120 25.33 -13.09 8.13
C THR A 120 24.66 -12.74 6.81
N ALA A 121 24.19 -11.50 6.64
CA ALA A 121 23.55 -11.05 5.41
C ALA A 121 24.47 -11.22 4.20
N ARG A 122 25.73 -10.76 4.29
CA ARG A 122 26.72 -10.93 3.22
C ARG A 122 27.05 -12.40 2.95
N ASN A 123 27.21 -13.20 4.01
CA ASN A 123 27.46 -14.63 3.86
C ASN A 123 26.30 -15.37 3.17
N ARG A 124 25.08 -14.84 3.27
CA ARG A 124 23.89 -15.34 2.57
C ARG A 124 23.67 -14.72 1.19
N GLY A 125 24.57 -13.85 0.71
CA GLY A 125 24.48 -13.20 -0.59
C GLY A 125 23.46 -12.06 -0.66
N CYS A 126 23.00 -11.55 0.48
CA CYS A 126 22.13 -10.38 0.51
C CYS A 126 22.90 -9.10 0.18
N MET A 127 22.17 -8.11 -0.34
CA MET A 127 22.68 -6.79 -0.70
C MET A 127 21.96 -5.69 0.09
N PHE A 128 22.70 -4.64 0.41
CA PHE A 128 22.15 -3.50 1.12
C PHE A 128 21.35 -2.61 0.16
N ASP A 129 20.07 -2.38 0.46
CA ASP A 129 19.22 -1.47 -0.29
C ASP A 129 19.10 -0.12 0.46
N PRO A 130 19.55 1.00 -0.12
CA PRO A 130 19.42 2.30 0.51
C PRO A 130 17.96 2.79 0.58
N ILE A 131 17.06 2.31 -0.29
CA ILE A 131 15.63 2.68 -0.23
C ILE A 131 15.02 2.12 1.06
N SER A 132 15.20 0.82 1.30
CA SER A 132 14.73 0.17 2.53
C SER A 132 15.64 0.37 3.76
N ILE A 133 16.85 0.91 3.60
CA ILE A 133 17.91 0.93 4.63
C ILE A 133 18.03 -0.48 5.25
N ALA A 134 18.15 -1.50 4.41
CA ALA A 134 18.03 -2.88 4.85
C ALA A 134 18.87 -3.84 4.00
N TRP A 135 19.22 -4.99 4.58
CA TRP A 135 19.79 -6.11 3.85
C TRP A 135 18.68 -6.96 3.23
N LEU A 136 18.68 -7.08 1.90
CA LEU A 136 17.66 -7.78 1.13
C LEU A 136 18.26 -8.92 0.30
N PRO A 137 17.54 -10.04 0.13
CA PRO A 137 17.90 -11.04 -0.86
C PRO A 137 17.64 -10.49 -2.27
N ASP A 138 18.29 -11.07 -3.27
CA ASP A 138 18.17 -10.69 -4.69
C ASP A 138 16.70 -10.57 -5.15
N ALA A 139 15.85 -11.55 -4.77
CA ALA A 139 14.43 -11.59 -5.13
C ALA A 139 13.62 -10.36 -4.68
N CYS A 140 14.03 -9.66 -3.62
CA CYS A 140 13.35 -8.48 -3.10
C CYS A 140 14.10 -7.17 -3.37
N HIS A 141 15.23 -7.23 -4.07
CA HIS A 141 16.05 -6.07 -4.37
C HIS A 141 15.77 -5.56 -5.78
N ASP A 142 15.25 -4.33 -5.91
CA ASP A 142 15.01 -3.69 -7.22
C ASP A 142 16.20 -2.81 -7.59
N PHE A 143 17.23 -3.42 -8.21
CA PHE A 143 18.48 -2.73 -8.53
C PHE A 143 18.32 -1.54 -9.46
N ASP A 144 17.40 -1.62 -10.41
CA ASP A 144 17.14 -0.53 -11.35
C ASP A 144 16.55 0.67 -10.60
N LEU A 145 15.61 0.42 -9.70
CA LEU A 145 15.02 1.46 -8.86
C LEU A 145 16.02 2.02 -7.85
N THR A 146 16.88 1.18 -7.25
CA THR A 146 17.98 1.63 -6.38
C THR A 146 18.94 2.53 -7.16
N LYS A 147 19.27 2.19 -8.41
CA LYS A 147 20.10 3.03 -9.29
C LYS A 147 19.43 4.36 -9.60
N GLU A 148 18.13 4.36 -9.89
CA GLU A 148 17.36 5.60 -10.06
C GLU A 148 17.42 6.46 -8.78
N PHE A 149 17.23 5.86 -7.61
CA PHE A 149 17.27 6.56 -6.32
C PHE A 149 18.61 7.24 -6.07
N LEU A 150 19.71 6.52 -6.30
CA LEU A 150 21.08 7.03 -6.15
C LEU A 150 21.43 8.11 -7.19
N ALA A 151 20.67 8.23 -8.27
CA ALA A 151 20.87 9.24 -9.31
C ALA A 151 20.09 10.54 -9.06
N VAL A 152 19.11 10.54 -8.14
CA VAL A 152 18.32 11.74 -7.80
C VAL A 152 19.20 12.82 -7.18
N GLU A 153 20.00 12.43 -6.19
CA GLU A 153 20.87 13.34 -5.45
C GLU A 153 22.08 12.59 -4.91
N ARG A 154 23.13 13.34 -4.56
CA ARG A 154 24.24 12.81 -3.78
C ARG A 154 23.82 12.70 -2.31
N TRP A 155 23.29 11.53 -1.94
CA TRP A 155 22.89 11.24 -0.56
C TRP A 155 24.08 11.23 0.39
N HIS A 156 23.85 11.74 1.60
CA HIS A 156 24.83 11.80 2.68
C HIS A 156 24.31 11.04 3.89
N TYR A 157 25.20 10.33 4.57
CA TYR A 157 24.91 9.47 5.69
C TYR A 157 25.94 9.71 6.78
N TRP A 158 25.54 9.70 8.04
CA TRP A 158 26.45 9.90 9.17
C TRP A 158 26.31 8.77 10.18
N THR A 159 27.36 8.51 10.95
CA THR A 159 27.33 7.53 12.06
C THR A 159 26.89 8.17 13.38
N ARG A 160 26.96 9.50 13.47
CA ARG A 160 26.56 10.30 14.64
C ARG A 160 25.98 11.64 14.20
N PRO A 161 24.99 12.18 14.92
CA PRO A 161 24.43 13.48 14.63
C PRO A 161 25.48 14.58 14.90
N GLY A 162 25.46 15.64 14.08
CA GLY A 162 26.35 16.80 14.26
C GLY A 162 27.83 16.56 13.89
N THR A 163 28.15 15.46 13.22
CA THR A 163 29.47 15.25 12.63
C THR A 163 29.54 15.83 11.22
N ALA A 164 30.65 16.50 10.87
CA ALA A 164 30.82 17.07 9.54
C ALA A 164 31.11 16.01 8.47
N ASP A 165 31.70 14.88 8.87
CA ASP A 165 32.20 13.86 7.94
C ASP A 165 31.09 12.87 7.56
N ALA A 166 30.44 13.13 6.42
CA ALA A 166 29.54 12.17 5.81
C ALA A 166 30.33 10.93 5.32
N MET A 167 29.70 9.76 5.46
CA MET A 167 30.24 8.51 4.95
C MET A 167 30.24 8.48 3.42
N SER A 168 31.21 7.77 2.84
CA SER A 168 31.15 7.43 1.43
C SER A 168 29.99 6.47 1.17
N LEU A 169 29.38 6.56 -0.02
CA LEU A 169 28.36 5.60 -0.46
C LEU A 169 28.87 4.16 -0.36
N ALA A 170 30.13 3.91 -0.72
CA ALA A 170 30.74 2.58 -0.62
C ALA A 170 30.78 2.05 0.82
N ASN A 171 30.97 2.91 1.83
CA ASN A 171 30.93 2.49 3.24
C ASN A 171 29.50 2.25 3.71
N VAL A 172 28.54 3.04 3.25
CA VAL A 172 27.11 2.86 3.57
C VAL A 172 26.61 1.53 3.00
N MET A 173 26.94 1.24 1.74
CA MET A 173 26.54 0.00 1.05
C MET A 173 27.22 -1.26 1.62
N GLN A 174 28.29 -1.11 2.41
CA GLN A 174 28.83 -2.23 3.19
C GLN A 174 27.92 -2.62 4.36
N GLY A 175 26.96 -1.76 4.73
CA GLY A 175 25.92 -2.01 5.75
C GLY A 175 26.46 -2.40 7.13
N GLN A 176 27.69 -2.01 7.46
CA GLN A 176 28.36 -2.41 8.71
C GLN A 176 27.85 -1.66 9.95
N HIS A 177 27.18 -0.53 9.75
CA HIS A 177 26.63 0.29 10.83
C HIS A 177 25.18 -0.13 11.09
N SER A 178 24.84 -0.39 12.35
CA SER A 178 23.46 -0.72 12.75
C SER A 178 22.52 0.48 12.65
N THR A 179 23.07 1.69 12.71
CA THR A 179 22.35 2.95 12.76
C THR A 179 23.05 3.96 11.85
N LEU A 180 22.27 4.70 11.10
CA LEU A 180 22.72 5.81 10.27
C LEU A 180 21.89 7.06 10.61
N PHE A 181 22.46 8.22 10.34
CA PHE A 181 21.77 9.49 10.38
C PHE A 181 21.66 10.02 8.95
N VAL A 182 20.49 10.55 8.58
CA VAL A 182 20.17 11.02 7.21
C VAL A 182 19.35 12.31 7.26
N SER A 183 19.28 13.05 6.15
CA SER A 183 18.45 14.25 6.07
C SER A 183 16.96 13.92 5.96
N GLU A 184 16.10 14.89 6.29
CA GLU A 184 14.66 14.77 6.04
C GLU A 184 14.37 14.59 4.54
N THR A 185 15.11 15.28 3.66
CA THR A 185 15.03 15.12 2.20
C THR A 185 15.28 13.67 1.77
N TYR A 186 16.26 13.00 2.37
CA TYR A 186 16.52 11.58 2.12
C TYR A 186 15.30 10.73 2.50
N LEU A 187 14.74 10.95 3.69
CA LEU A 187 13.57 10.22 4.17
C LEU A 187 12.36 10.38 3.24
N ARG A 188 12.10 11.59 2.76
CA ARG A 188 10.97 11.85 1.85
C ARG A 188 11.16 11.11 0.53
N HIS A 189 12.37 11.16 -0.04
CA HIS A 189 12.65 10.46 -1.29
C HIS A 189 12.61 8.93 -1.13
N ARG A 190 13.20 8.36 -0.08
CA ARG A 190 13.13 6.90 0.11
C ARG A 190 11.70 6.41 0.28
N CYS A 191 10.80 7.19 0.88
CA CYS A 191 9.37 6.86 0.97
C CYS A 191 8.70 6.84 -0.40
N VAL A 192 8.92 7.87 -1.24
CA VAL A 192 8.41 7.89 -2.62
C VAL A 192 8.94 6.69 -3.41
N PHE A 193 10.21 6.34 -3.23
CA PHE A 193 10.82 5.20 -3.89
C PHE A 193 10.34 3.85 -3.34
N ALA A 194 10.03 3.74 -2.05
CA ALA A 194 9.39 2.56 -1.49
C ALA A 194 7.99 2.35 -2.10
N TRP A 195 7.19 3.41 -2.25
CA TRP A 195 5.91 3.31 -2.95
C TRP A 195 6.07 2.92 -4.44
N LYS A 196 7.08 3.47 -5.14
CA LYS A 196 7.42 3.02 -6.50
C LYS A 196 7.81 1.53 -6.52
N LYS A 197 8.58 1.07 -5.54
CA LYS A 197 9.02 -0.33 -5.39
C LYS A 197 7.83 -1.26 -5.20
N LEU A 198 6.90 -0.90 -4.30
CA LEU A 198 5.66 -1.64 -4.09
C LEU A 198 4.83 -1.71 -5.38
N HIS A 199 4.63 -0.58 -6.07
CA HIS A 199 3.88 -0.56 -7.31
C HIS A 199 4.53 -1.43 -8.40
N ARG A 200 5.86 -1.39 -8.54
CA ARG A 200 6.59 -2.26 -9.49
C ARG A 200 6.43 -3.73 -9.14
N ALA A 201 6.50 -4.08 -7.85
CA ALA A 201 6.31 -5.45 -7.38
C ALA A 201 4.90 -5.98 -7.68
N VAL A 202 3.87 -5.16 -7.46
CA VAL A 202 2.47 -5.46 -7.82
C VAL A 202 2.33 -5.68 -9.33
N MET A 203 2.86 -4.78 -10.15
CA MET A 203 2.72 -4.86 -11.61
C MET A 203 3.46 -6.05 -12.23
N ASN A 204 4.59 -6.44 -11.63
CA ASN A 204 5.45 -7.49 -12.17
C ASN A 204 5.27 -8.84 -11.46
N ALA A 205 4.41 -8.91 -10.43
CA ALA A 205 4.27 -10.08 -9.57
C ALA A 205 5.60 -10.59 -9.00
N THR A 206 6.46 -9.68 -8.58
CA THR A 206 7.74 -10.01 -7.92
C THR A 206 7.63 -9.91 -6.41
N SER A 207 8.58 -10.49 -5.70
CA SER A 207 8.69 -10.35 -4.25
C SER A 207 9.09 -8.92 -3.86
N VAL A 208 8.74 -8.52 -2.64
CA VAL A 208 9.05 -7.21 -2.09
C VAL A 208 9.40 -7.33 -0.60
N ASP A 209 10.25 -6.44 -0.12
CA ASP A 209 10.70 -6.45 1.27
C ASP A 209 9.63 -5.95 2.24
N GLY A 210 9.70 -6.43 3.48
CA GLY A 210 8.77 -6.04 4.54
C GLY A 210 8.76 -4.55 4.88
N TYR A 211 9.88 -3.81 4.75
CA TYR A 211 9.83 -2.36 4.96
C TYR A 211 8.90 -1.68 3.94
N THR A 212 8.94 -2.13 2.70
CA THR A 212 8.10 -1.58 1.62
C THR A 212 6.64 -2.05 1.70
N ALA A 213 6.39 -3.28 2.13
CA ALA A 213 5.07 -3.90 2.06
C ALA A 213 4.30 -3.98 3.38
N ASP A 214 4.99 -4.00 4.53
CA ASP A 214 4.35 -4.09 5.83
C ASP A 214 3.82 -2.70 6.28
N TRP A 215 2.83 -2.72 7.17
CA TRP A 215 2.14 -1.53 7.65
C TRP A 215 3.07 -0.51 8.32
N ASP A 216 4.06 -1.00 9.08
CA ASP A 216 4.95 -0.14 9.85
C ASP A 216 5.74 0.84 8.96
N GLY A 217 6.28 0.35 7.83
CA GLY A 217 6.99 1.22 6.88
C GLY A 217 6.07 2.25 6.21
N MET A 218 4.81 1.89 5.95
CA MET A 218 3.81 2.84 5.45
C MET A 218 3.52 3.95 6.47
N MET A 219 3.35 3.59 7.76
CA MET A 219 3.09 4.56 8.83
C MET A 219 4.28 5.49 9.09
N GLU A 220 5.52 4.98 9.03
CA GLU A 220 6.74 5.81 9.12
C GLU A 220 6.75 6.90 8.03
N CYS A 221 6.37 6.53 6.81
CA CYS A 221 6.27 7.46 5.69
C CYS A 221 5.09 8.43 5.83
N GLU A 222 3.92 7.97 6.28
CA GLU A 222 2.76 8.84 6.53
C GLU A 222 3.13 9.96 7.51
N GLU A 223 3.72 9.62 8.66
CA GLU A 223 4.08 10.59 9.69
C GLU A 223 5.06 11.64 9.16
N LEU A 224 6.04 11.19 8.37
CA LEU A 224 6.99 12.09 7.70
C LEU A 224 6.31 13.10 6.75
N PHE A 225 5.26 12.68 6.05
CA PHE A 225 4.53 13.57 5.13
C PHE A 225 3.44 14.41 5.81
N ARG A 226 3.00 14.02 7.01
CA ARG A 226 2.05 14.78 7.83
C ARG A 226 2.65 16.11 8.31
N ASP A 227 3.94 16.11 8.62
CA ASP A 227 4.65 17.30 9.07
C ASP A 227 5.04 18.17 7.88
N GLY A 228 4.25 19.23 7.64
CA GLY A 228 4.46 20.22 6.57
C GLY A 228 5.56 21.26 6.85
N ARG A 229 6.50 20.98 7.76
CA ARG A 229 7.57 21.92 8.10
C ARG A 229 8.76 21.73 7.14
N ALA A 230 9.31 22.83 6.64
CA ALA A 230 10.55 22.81 5.89
C ALA A 230 11.69 22.31 6.79
N ASP A 231 12.55 21.46 6.21
CA ASP A 231 13.76 20.88 6.80
C ASP A 231 14.48 21.90 7.69
N GLY A 232 14.50 21.63 8.99
CA GLY A 232 15.24 22.43 9.98
C GLY A 232 16.76 22.21 9.94
N GLY A 233 17.27 21.48 8.94
CA GLY A 233 18.63 20.99 8.87
C GLY A 233 18.88 19.83 9.86
N GLY A 234 17.82 19.17 10.31
CA GLY A 234 17.87 18.10 11.29
C GLY A 234 18.32 16.79 10.66
N LEU A 235 19.17 16.05 11.37
CA LEU A 235 19.48 14.66 11.00
C LEU A 235 18.54 13.72 11.73
N HIS A 236 18.01 12.76 10.98
CA HIS A 236 17.11 11.73 11.47
C HIS A 236 17.85 10.41 11.59
N GLU A 237 17.67 9.75 12.73
CA GLU A 237 18.20 8.41 12.96
C GLU A 237 17.38 7.38 12.19
N VAL A 238 18.06 6.47 11.48
CA VAL A 238 17.48 5.30 10.82
C VAL A 238 18.25 4.06 11.21
N THR A 239 17.52 2.99 11.54
CA THR A 239 18.12 1.70 11.91
C THR A 239 18.18 0.79 10.68
N VAL A 240 19.29 0.09 10.52
CA VAL A 240 19.46 -0.89 9.44
C VAL A 240 18.57 -2.11 9.69
N GLY A 241 17.67 -2.38 8.75
CA GLY A 241 16.69 -3.46 8.82
C GLY A 241 17.17 -4.79 8.22
N TYR A 242 16.49 -5.85 8.64
CA TYR A 242 16.61 -7.21 8.09
C TYR A 242 15.20 -7.79 7.89
N PRO A 243 14.38 -7.19 7.01
CA PRO A 243 12.97 -7.52 6.87
C PRO A 243 12.77 -8.89 6.21
N ALA A 244 11.55 -9.39 6.31
CA ALA A 244 11.10 -10.51 5.50
C ALA A 244 11.14 -10.14 4.00
N CYS A 245 11.24 -11.16 3.15
CA CYS A 245 11.03 -11.05 1.71
C CYS A 245 9.80 -11.90 1.38
N ARG A 246 8.74 -11.27 0.86
CA ARG A 246 7.47 -11.96 0.59
C ARG A 246 7.08 -11.76 -0.85
N ASP A 247 6.42 -12.75 -1.42
CA ASP A 247 5.79 -12.59 -2.72
C ASP A 247 4.61 -11.62 -2.56
N SER A 248 4.45 -10.69 -3.50
CA SER A 248 3.41 -9.64 -3.42
C SER A 248 1.96 -10.18 -3.36
N PHE A 249 1.76 -11.49 -3.52
CA PHE A 249 0.45 -12.13 -3.74
C PHE A 249 0.23 -13.45 -3.00
N THR A 250 1.04 -13.82 -2.00
CA THR A 250 0.85 -15.03 -1.18
C THR A 250 0.88 -14.72 0.31
#